data_AF-A0A961X3Z0-F1
#
_entry.id   AF-A0A961X3Z0-F1
#
_cell.length_a   1.000
_cell.length_b   1.000
_cell.length_c   1.000
_cell.angle_alpha   90.00
_cell.angle_beta   90.00
_cell.angle_gamma   90.00
#
_symmetry.space_group_name_H-M   'P 1'
#
loop_
_entity.id
_entity.type
_entity.pdbx_description
1 polymer ?
#
loop_
_entity_poly.entity_id
_entity_poly.type
_entity_poly.pdbx_seq_one_letter_code
_entity_poly.pdbx_strand_id
1 'polypeptide(L)'
;MALSHAVCAQDVVERGKGDSQAPTAARLPGGVHLPDFALSAIPAISSAVLREMHVEPAADVNMAPDLLSELQYNLERIELDPVQDYSADVFLDQAADVRWDVAGAFAITTAVGLSAWGWEISDFRFQSEGWFGKDTKYLGMDKLGHAYTGYILSDYFTQRIAHEAADRDGAAMTGALLGLGVQTYVEVLDGFSGGHGFSYEDLVMDGVGAGFSYLRSTIPGLAETVDFRMEYLPSGFGNGFAPVTDYSGQKYLLALKLSGFEEFQETPLRFVELQVGYYARGISDEERARGDSLRREPYVAVGFNL
;
A
#
# COMPACT_ATOMS: atom_id res chain seq x y z
N MET A 1 1.00 -17.12 -2.31
CA MET A 1 2.15 -16.28 -2.68
C MET A 1 3.41 -17.15 -2.66
N ALA A 2 3.84 -17.66 -3.81
CA ALA A 2 5.12 -18.33 -3.93
C ALA A 2 6.22 -17.26 -3.98
N LEU A 3 7.18 -17.34 -3.06
CA LEU A 3 8.44 -16.60 -3.15
C LEU A 3 9.17 -17.08 -4.42
N SER A 4 9.03 -16.33 -5.51
CA SER A 4 9.80 -16.57 -6.72
C SER A 4 11.24 -16.08 -6.49
N HIS A 5 12.15 -17.03 -6.27
CA HIS A 5 13.59 -16.76 -6.27
C HIS A 5 14.05 -16.54 -7.71
N ALA A 6 14.19 -15.28 -8.13
CA ALA A 6 14.98 -14.93 -9.30
C ALA A 6 16.46 -14.81 -8.88
N VAL A 7 17.25 -15.83 -9.21
CA VAL A 7 18.72 -15.77 -9.13
C VAL A 7 19.21 -14.88 -10.28
N CYS A 8 19.70 -13.68 -9.98
CA CYS A 8 20.46 -12.87 -10.92
C CYS A 8 21.89 -12.68 -10.39
N ALA A 9 22.86 -12.95 -11.26
CA ALA A 9 24.28 -12.97 -10.94
C ALA A 9 24.77 -11.62 -10.38
N GLN A 10 25.48 -11.68 -9.26
CA GLN A 10 26.07 -10.52 -8.58
C GLN A 10 27.37 -10.10 -9.28
N ASP A 11 27.44 -8.84 -9.71
CA ASP A 11 28.72 -8.15 -9.88
C ASP A 11 29.21 -7.66 -8.51
N VAL A 12 30.21 -8.35 -7.97
CA VAL A 12 30.92 -7.97 -6.75
C VAL A 12 31.89 -6.85 -7.10
N VAL A 13 31.55 -5.60 -6.73
CA VAL A 13 32.52 -4.49 -6.71
C VAL A 13 32.93 -4.25 -5.26
N GLU A 14 34.13 -4.73 -4.91
CA GLU A 14 34.80 -4.39 -3.66
C GLU A 14 35.17 -2.90 -3.62
N ARG A 15 34.74 -2.18 -2.57
CA ARG A 15 35.39 -0.97 -2.03
C ARG A 15 35.13 -0.98 -0.52
N GLY A 16 36.12 -0.86 0.37
CA GLY A 16 37.20 0.11 0.41
C GLY A 16 36.89 1.08 1.54
N LYS A 17 37.28 0.73 2.78
CA LYS A 17 37.04 1.54 3.99
C LYS A 17 37.72 2.91 3.87
N GLY A 18 36.94 3.98 3.94
CA GLY A 18 37.42 5.34 4.07
C GLY A 18 36.64 6.05 5.18
N ASP A 19 37.34 6.39 6.26
CA ASP A 19 36.86 7.25 7.35
C ASP A 19 36.57 8.66 6.82
N SER A 20 35.43 9.24 7.20
CA SER A 20 35.27 10.69 7.16
C SER A 20 34.37 11.20 8.29
N GLN A 21 34.96 12.09 9.08
CA GLN A 21 34.43 12.77 10.26
C GLN A 21 33.26 13.72 9.92
N ALA A 22 32.30 13.83 10.82
CA ALA A 22 31.19 14.78 10.75
C ALA A 22 31.66 16.23 11.03
N PRO A 23 31.20 17.24 10.28
CA PRO A 23 31.44 18.63 10.63
C PRO A 23 30.36 19.19 11.56
N THR A 24 30.84 20.10 12.40
CA THR A 24 30.24 20.70 13.60
C THR A 24 29.20 21.77 13.25
N ALA A 25 28.10 21.83 14.00
CA ALA A 25 27.03 22.80 13.85
C ALA A 25 27.47 24.24 14.18
N ALA A 26 27.16 25.19 13.29
CA ALA A 26 27.33 26.62 13.51
C ALA A 26 26.03 27.27 14.01
N ARG A 27 26.09 27.92 15.19
CA ARG A 27 25.03 28.78 15.75
C ARG A 27 25.09 30.18 15.13
N LEU A 28 23.92 30.77 14.90
CA LEU A 28 23.73 32.22 14.85
C LEU A 28 22.67 32.67 15.87
N PRO A 29 22.76 33.90 16.42
CA PRO A 29 22.01 34.32 17.61
C PRO A 29 20.75 35.13 17.27
N GLY A 30 19.70 34.96 18.08
CA GLY A 30 18.47 35.75 17.98
C GLY A 30 17.34 35.12 18.79
N GLY A 31 17.34 35.36 20.10
CA GLY A 31 16.34 34.81 21.02
C GLY A 31 15.03 35.60 21.03
N VAL A 32 13.92 34.87 20.94
CA VAL A 32 12.62 35.25 21.48
C VAL A 32 12.20 34.11 22.41
N HIS A 33 12.12 34.41 23.71
CA HIS A 33 11.64 33.50 24.75
C HIS A 33 10.11 33.38 24.67
N LEU A 34 9.59 32.18 24.49
CA LEU A 34 8.21 31.81 24.79
C LEU A 34 8.20 30.98 26.08
N PRO A 35 7.17 31.12 26.95
CA PRO A 35 7.15 30.47 28.26
C PRO A 35 6.93 28.95 28.16
N ASP A 36 7.73 28.19 28.93
CA ASP A 36 7.68 26.73 29.07
C ASP A 36 6.41 26.26 29.82
N PHE A 37 5.25 26.22 29.16
CA PHE A 37 4.02 25.69 29.77
C PHE A 37 3.14 24.93 28.79
N ALA A 38 3.67 23.92 28.07
CA ALA A 38 2.83 23.01 27.28
C ALA A 38 3.49 21.66 26.88
N LEU A 39 4.38 21.07 27.69
CA LEU A 39 5.00 19.77 27.32
C LEU A 39 5.12 18.73 28.46
N SER A 40 4.44 18.95 29.58
CA SER A 40 4.42 17.99 30.71
C SER A 40 3.06 17.30 30.95
N ALA A 41 2.02 17.61 30.17
CA ALA A 41 0.67 17.06 30.39
C ALA A 41 0.33 15.79 29.60
N ILE A 42 1.14 15.41 28.60
CA ILE A 42 0.84 14.26 27.72
C ILE A 42 1.09 12.90 28.40
N PRO A 43 2.08 12.72 29.31
CA PRO A 43 2.22 11.43 30.02
C PRO A 43 1.18 11.23 31.15
N ALA A 44 0.51 12.28 31.61
CA ALA A 44 -0.37 12.23 32.78
C ALA A 44 -1.81 11.79 32.45
N ILE A 45 -2.29 11.99 31.21
CA ILE A 45 -3.60 11.50 30.78
C ILE A 45 -3.57 9.97 30.58
N SER A 46 -2.41 9.41 30.25
CA SER A 46 -2.24 7.96 30.05
C SER A 46 -2.38 7.15 31.34
N SER A 47 -2.08 7.69 32.52
CA SER A 47 -2.03 6.92 33.77
C SER A 47 -3.27 7.07 34.65
N ALA A 48 -4.08 8.12 34.46
CA ALA A 48 -5.34 8.30 35.20
C ALA A 48 -6.51 7.50 34.58
N VAL A 49 -6.56 7.41 33.24
CA VAL A 49 -7.61 6.65 32.52
C VAL A 49 -7.43 5.14 32.69
N LEU A 50 -6.19 4.65 32.86
CA LEU A 50 -5.89 3.23 33.06
C LEU A 50 -6.12 2.72 34.50
N ARG A 51 -6.43 3.59 35.48
CA ARG A 51 -6.50 3.21 36.90
C ARG A 51 -7.91 2.89 37.41
N GLU A 52 -8.96 3.16 36.63
CA GLU A 52 -10.37 2.90 37.02
C GLU A 52 -11.12 1.91 36.11
N MET A 53 -10.47 1.32 35.10
CA MET A 53 -11.08 0.25 34.33
C MET A 53 -10.86 -1.10 35.03
N HIS A 54 -11.78 -1.47 35.93
CA HIS A 54 -11.96 -2.86 36.36
C HIS A 54 -12.47 -3.68 35.18
N VAL A 55 -11.53 -4.16 34.36
CA VAL A 55 -11.79 -5.19 33.35
C VAL A 55 -11.48 -6.53 33.98
N GLU A 56 -12.51 -7.34 34.18
CA GLU A 56 -12.39 -8.76 34.52
C GLU A 56 -11.46 -9.46 33.50
N PRO A 57 -10.51 -10.30 33.93
CA PRO A 57 -9.54 -10.89 33.01
C PRO A 57 -10.23 -11.91 32.12
N ALA A 58 -10.48 -11.53 30.86
CA ALA A 58 -10.70 -12.48 29.79
C ALA A 58 -9.38 -13.23 29.55
N ALA A 59 -9.51 -14.55 29.37
CA ALA A 59 -8.43 -15.53 29.24
C ALA A 59 -7.33 -15.11 28.25
N ASP A 60 -6.10 -15.56 28.52
CA ASP A 60 -4.88 -15.37 27.70
C ASP A 60 -5.16 -15.36 26.18
N VAL A 61 -5.27 -14.17 25.58
CA VAL A 61 -5.30 -13.99 24.11
C VAL A 61 -3.89 -13.69 23.65
N ASN A 62 -3.20 -14.71 23.12
CA ASN A 62 -1.99 -14.52 22.33
C ASN A 62 -2.38 -13.90 20.97
N MET A 63 -2.44 -12.56 20.86
CA MET A 63 -2.89 -11.85 19.65
C MET A 63 -1.93 -11.95 18.44
N ALA A 64 -0.63 -12.21 18.65
CA ALA A 64 0.37 -12.10 17.58
C ALA A 64 0.41 -13.30 16.60
N PRO A 65 0.30 -14.57 17.05
CA PRO A 65 0.19 -15.71 16.14
C PRO A 65 -1.13 -15.73 15.38
N ASP A 66 -2.21 -15.28 16.03
CA ASP A 66 -3.58 -15.30 15.50
C ASP A 66 -3.75 -14.33 14.31
N LEU A 67 -3.14 -13.14 14.38
CA LEU A 67 -3.18 -12.17 13.30
C LEU A 67 -2.52 -12.69 12.01
N LEU A 68 -1.39 -13.40 12.13
CA LEU A 68 -0.68 -13.97 10.98
C LEU A 68 -1.38 -15.21 10.43
N SER A 69 -2.04 -16.01 11.29
CA SER A 69 -2.87 -17.12 10.84
C SER A 69 -4.18 -16.65 10.21
N GLU A 70 -4.82 -15.58 10.71
CA GLU A 70 -5.99 -14.92 10.11
C GLU A 70 -5.67 -14.27 8.76
N LEU A 71 -4.47 -13.68 8.63
CA LEU A 71 -3.93 -13.21 7.34
C LEU A 71 -3.65 -14.37 6.37
N GLN A 72 -3.33 -15.56 6.88
CA GLN A 72 -3.09 -16.77 6.08
C GLN A 72 -4.38 -17.55 5.76
N TYR A 73 -5.43 -17.44 6.58
CA TYR A 73 -6.70 -18.16 6.45
C TYR A 73 -7.58 -17.60 5.31
N ASN A 74 -7.37 -16.34 4.91
CA ASN A 74 -8.06 -15.64 3.83
C ASN A 74 -7.35 -15.76 2.46
N LEU A 75 -6.99 -16.98 2.03
CA LEU A 75 -6.36 -17.21 0.72
C LEU A 75 -7.16 -18.15 -0.20
N GLU A 76 -8.30 -18.64 0.26
CA GLU A 76 -9.23 -19.38 -0.59
C GLU A 76 -10.07 -18.38 -1.39
N ARG A 77 -9.94 -18.44 -2.71
CA ARG A 77 -10.54 -17.48 -3.64
C ARG A 77 -12.05 -17.64 -3.68
N ILE A 78 -12.77 -16.52 -3.60
CA ILE A 78 -14.23 -16.50 -3.69
C ILE A 78 -14.61 -15.69 -4.92
N GLU A 79 -15.10 -16.37 -5.96
CA GLU A 79 -15.84 -15.72 -7.03
C GLU A 79 -17.20 -15.28 -6.47
N LEU A 80 -17.56 -14.02 -6.73
CA LEU A 80 -18.77 -13.38 -6.22
C LEU A 80 -19.65 -12.95 -7.39
N ASP A 81 -20.95 -13.12 -7.25
CA ASP A 81 -21.87 -12.66 -8.28
C ASP A 81 -21.90 -11.11 -8.33
N PRO A 82 -21.91 -10.51 -9.54
CA PRO A 82 -22.16 -9.08 -9.69
C PRO A 82 -23.55 -8.74 -9.14
N VAL A 83 -23.60 -7.88 -8.13
CA VAL A 83 -24.85 -7.53 -7.46
C VAL A 83 -25.78 -6.74 -8.40
N GLN A 84 -27.07 -7.10 -8.44
CA GLN A 84 -28.08 -6.43 -9.28
C GLN A 84 -28.75 -5.25 -8.57
N ASP A 85 -28.95 -5.35 -7.25
CA ASP A 85 -29.59 -4.33 -6.41
C ASP A 85 -28.70 -3.98 -5.20
N TYR A 86 -27.67 -3.15 -5.41
CA TYR A 86 -26.81 -2.67 -4.32
C TYR A 86 -27.45 -1.46 -3.61
N SER A 87 -27.44 -1.45 -2.27
CA SER A 87 -28.01 -0.38 -1.47
C SER A 87 -27.04 0.11 -0.39
N ALA A 88 -27.34 1.27 0.19
CA ALA A 88 -26.59 1.79 1.33
C ALA A 88 -26.71 0.87 2.56
N ASP A 89 -27.83 0.17 2.74
CA ASP A 89 -28.04 -0.76 3.84
C ASP A 89 -27.10 -1.96 3.72
N VAL A 90 -26.97 -2.54 2.52
CA VAL A 90 -26.01 -3.63 2.24
C VAL A 90 -24.58 -3.18 2.57
N PHE A 91 -24.20 -1.98 2.12
CA PHE A 91 -22.87 -1.42 2.44
C PHE A 91 -22.66 -1.28 3.95
N LEU A 92 -23.63 -0.69 4.67
CA LEU A 92 -23.51 -0.43 6.09
C LEU A 92 -23.47 -1.72 6.92
N ASP A 93 -24.28 -2.71 6.57
CA ASP A 93 -24.31 -4.00 7.26
C ASP A 93 -22.98 -4.74 7.05
N GLN A 94 -22.50 -4.86 5.81
CA GLN A 94 -21.23 -5.52 5.51
C GLN A 94 -20.02 -4.77 6.10
N ALA A 95 -20.02 -3.44 6.06
CA ALA A 95 -18.97 -2.64 6.70
C ALA A 95 -18.99 -2.79 8.24
N ALA A 96 -20.17 -2.98 8.84
CA ALA A 96 -20.31 -3.23 10.27
C ALA A 96 -19.75 -4.61 10.67
N ASP A 97 -19.86 -5.62 9.81
CA ASP A 97 -19.30 -6.95 10.00
C ASP A 97 -17.76 -6.93 10.03
N VAL A 98 -17.12 -6.10 9.20
CA VAL A 98 -15.65 -5.93 9.14
C VAL A 98 -15.14 -4.64 9.81
N ARG A 99 -15.91 -4.06 10.75
CA ARG A 99 -15.61 -2.74 11.34
C ARG A 99 -14.23 -2.62 11.99
N TRP A 100 -13.70 -3.71 12.55
CA TRP A 100 -12.38 -3.71 13.18
C TRP A 100 -11.26 -3.72 12.15
N ASP A 101 -11.45 -4.42 11.03
CA ASP A 101 -10.57 -4.36 9.87
C ASP A 101 -10.52 -2.94 9.29
N VAL A 102 -11.69 -2.31 9.15
CA VAL A 102 -11.80 -0.92 8.67
C VAL A 102 -11.06 0.02 9.63
N ALA A 103 -11.36 -0.04 10.93
CA ALA A 103 -10.67 0.78 11.94
C ALA A 103 -9.15 0.55 11.95
N GLY A 104 -8.72 -0.71 11.80
CA GLY A 104 -7.32 -1.09 11.69
C GLY A 104 -6.64 -0.48 10.46
N ALA A 105 -7.28 -0.52 9.29
CA ALA A 105 -6.75 0.06 8.07
C ALA A 105 -6.56 1.58 8.19
N PHE A 106 -7.53 2.30 8.73
CA PHE A 106 -7.40 3.73 9.01
C PHE A 106 -6.28 4.02 10.03
N ALA A 107 -6.18 3.23 11.11
CA ALA A 107 -5.15 3.41 12.12
C ALA A 107 -3.73 3.15 11.58
N ILE A 108 -3.54 2.07 10.80
CA ILE A 108 -2.26 1.74 10.16
C ILE A 108 -1.88 2.83 9.17
N THR A 109 -2.81 3.24 8.32
CA THR A 109 -2.59 4.32 7.34
C THR A 109 -2.20 5.61 8.03
N THR A 110 -2.85 5.96 9.14
CA THR A 110 -2.50 7.13 9.96
C THR A 110 -1.09 7.02 10.52
N ALA A 111 -0.73 5.87 11.08
CA ALA A 111 0.61 5.65 11.62
C ALA A 111 1.69 5.75 10.53
N VAL A 112 1.44 5.22 9.34
CA VAL A 112 2.33 5.33 8.18
C VAL A 112 2.43 6.79 7.73
N GLY A 113 1.32 7.50 7.55
CA GLY A 113 1.33 8.89 7.12
C GLY A 113 2.08 9.82 8.08
N LEU A 114 1.90 9.64 9.40
CA LEU A 114 2.62 10.39 10.42
C LEU A 114 4.13 10.05 10.47
N SER A 115 4.51 8.79 10.21
CA SER A 115 5.90 8.34 10.33
C SER A 115 6.72 8.47 9.05
N ALA A 116 6.07 8.44 7.88
CA ALA A 116 6.74 8.27 6.59
C ALA A 116 6.35 9.33 5.54
N TRP A 117 5.14 9.89 5.58
CA TRP A 117 4.66 10.87 4.58
C TRP A 117 4.65 12.32 5.09
N GLY A 118 5.01 12.54 6.36
CA GLY A 118 5.17 13.88 6.90
C GLY A 118 3.86 14.66 6.95
N TRP A 119 2.78 14.01 7.39
CA TRP A 119 1.49 14.67 7.67
C TRP A 119 1.62 15.68 8.81
N GLU A 120 2.16 16.84 8.47
CA GLU A 120 2.15 18.05 9.29
C GLU A 120 0.93 18.89 8.92
N ILE A 121 0.24 19.45 9.91
CA ILE A 121 -0.97 20.23 9.66
C ILE A 121 -0.61 21.55 8.98
N SER A 122 -1.06 21.70 7.74
CA SER A 122 -1.01 22.92 6.94
C SER A 122 -2.39 23.23 6.33
N ASP A 123 -2.50 24.35 5.60
CA ASP A 123 -3.74 24.70 4.92
C ASP A 123 -4.06 23.71 3.80
N PHE A 124 -5.34 23.36 3.65
CA PHE A 124 -5.76 22.41 2.62
C PHE A 124 -5.42 22.92 1.21
N ARG A 125 -4.79 22.08 0.39
CA ARG A 125 -4.45 22.40 -1.00
C ARG A 125 -4.69 21.24 -1.95
N PHE A 126 -5.10 21.59 -3.16
CA PHE A 126 -5.08 20.70 -4.31
C PHE A 126 -3.72 20.78 -4.99
N GLN A 127 -3.19 19.63 -5.43
CA GLN A 127 -1.93 19.56 -6.14
C GLN A 127 -2.06 18.58 -7.30
N SER A 128 -1.80 19.05 -8.52
CA SER A 128 -1.61 18.15 -9.66
C SER A 128 -0.17 17.66 -9.63
N GLU A 129 -0.01 16.34 -9.53
CA GLU A 129 1.30 15.70 -9.51
C GLU A 129 1.74 15.21 -10.90
N GLY A 130 0.82 15.22 -11.85
CA GLY A 130 0.97 14.67 -13.19
C GLY A 130 0.94 13.14 -13.19
N TRP A 131 1.11 12.57 -14.39
CA TRP A 131 1.02 11.12 -14.63
C TRP A 131 2.42 10.49 -14.74
N PHE A 132 2.60 9.60 -15.73
CA PHE A 132 3.85 8.94 -16.08
C PHE A 132 4.79 9.84 -16.88
N GLY A 133 4.94 11.11 -16.48
CA GLY A 133 5.81 12.10 -17.12
C GLY A 133 7.29 11.91 -16.80
N LYS A 134 8.18 12.52 -17.59
CA LYS A 134 9.63 12.57 -17.27
C LYS A 134 9.93 13.63 -16.21
N ASP A 135 9.07 14.64 -16.18
CA ASP A 135 9.20 15.81 -15.33
C ASP A 135 8.34 15.69 -14.05
N THR A 136 7.73 14.52 -13.79
CA THR A 136 6.95 14.27 -12.57
C THR A 136 7.85 13.76 -11.45
N LYS A 137 7.54 14.16 -10.20
CA LYS A 137 8.39 13.96 -9.01
C LYS A 137 8.84 12.51 -8.82
N TYR A 138 7.90 11.58 -9.01
CA TYR A 138 8.10 10.14 -8.81
C TYR A 138 8.00 9.33 -10.09
N LEU A 139 8.04 9.98 -11.26
CA LEU A 139 8.02 9.33 -12.57
C LEU A 139 6.84 8.35 -12.74
N GLY A 140 5.69 8.62 -12.10
CA GLY A 140 4.50 7.75 -12.12
C GLY A 140 4.54 6.51 -11.21
N MET A 141 5.60 6.32 -10.41
CA MET A 141 5.63 5.23 -9.41
C MET A 141 4.58 5.40 -8.33
N ASP A 142 4.41 6.64 -7.88
CA ASP A 142 3.41 7.06 -6.92
C ASP A 142 1.99 6.69 -7.39
N LYS A 143 1.63 7.03 -8.63
CA LYS A 143 0.39 6.65 -9.30
C LYS A 143 0.16 5.13 -9.34
N LEU A 144 1.21 4.34 -9.56
CA LEU A 144 1.12 2.87 -9.50
C LEU A 144 1.01 2.34 -8.06
N GLY A 145 1.61 3.04 -7.10
CA GLY A 145 1.42 2.82 -5.67
C GLY A 145 -0.04 2.98 -5.25
N HIS A 146 -0.68 4.06 -5.68
CA HIS A 146 -2.11 4.30 -5.47
C HIS A 146 -2.99 3.20 -6.07
N ALA A 147 -2.81 2.88 -7.35
CA ALA A 147 -3.57 1.79 -7.96
C ALA A 147 -3.32 0.43 -7.31
N TYR A 148 -2.09 0.11 -6.92
CA TYR A 148 -1.79 -1.17 -6.29
C TYR A 148 -2.34 -1.24 -4.87
N THR A 149 -2.23 -0.15 -4.09
CA THR A 149 -2.72 -0.07 -2.71
C THR A 149 -4.25 -0.10 -2.68
N GLY A 150 -4.90 0.64 -3.59
CA GLY A 150 -6.34 0.56 -3.80
C GLY A 150 -6.78 -0.86 -4.15
N TYR A 151 -6.06 -1.54 -5.05
CA TYR A 151 -6.34 -2.94 -5.38
C TYR A 151 -6.25 -3.87 -4.15
N ILE A 152 -5.12 -3.88 -3.43
CA ILE A 152 -4.92 -4.83 -2.32
C ILE A 152 -5.87 -4.57 -1.15
N LEU A 153 -6.19 -3.30 -0.84
CA LEU A 153 -7.12 -2.98 0.24
C LEU A 153 -8.54 -3.40 -0.13
N SER A 154 -8.96 -3.12 -1.36
CA SER A 154 -10.27 -3.55 -1.85
C SER A 154 -10.39 -5.07 -1.86
N ASP A 155 -9.36 -5.77 -2.34
CA ASP A 155 -9.34 -7.23 -2.40
C ASP A 155 -9.39 -7.84 -1.00
N TYR A 156 -8.61 -7.29 -0.06
CA TYR A 156 -8.64 -7.66 1.35
C TYR A 156 -10.05 -7.52 1.95
N PHE A 157 -10.68 -6.35 1.82
CA PHE A 157 -12.02 -6.15 2.38
C PHE A 157 -13.06 -7.04 1.70
N THR A 158 -12.99 -7.24 0.39
CA THR A 158 -13.87 -8.17 -0.33
C THR A 158 -13.75 -9.58 0.23
N GLN A 159 -12.53 -10.06 0.46
CA GLN A 159 -12.31 -11.39 1.04
C GLN A 159 -12.79 -11.47 2.49
N ARG A 160 -12.51 -10.47 3.32
CA ARG A 160 -12.98 -10.45 4.72
C ARG A 160 -14.51 -10.47 4.79
N ILE A 161 -15.20 -9.64 4.02
CA ILE A 161 -16.67 -9.61 3.98
C ILE A 161 -17.22 -10.94 3.48
N ALA A 162 -16.63 -11.51 2.42
CA ALA A 162 -17.10 -12.79 1.87
C ALA A 162 -16.98 -13.98 2.83
N HIS A 163 -16.11 -13.88 3.85
CA HIS A 163 -15.95 -14.90 4.90
C HIS A 163 -16.77 -14.61 6.16
N GLU A 164 -16.88 -13.34 6.57
CA GLU A 164 -17.49 -12.96 7.86
C GLU A 164 -18.98 -12.64 7.75
N ALA A 165 -19.42 -12.07 6.62
CA ALA A 165 -20.79 -11.58 6.47
C ALA A 165 -21.77 -12.73 6.26
N ALA A 166 -22.95 -12.62 6.86
CA ALA A 166 -24.03 -13.58 6.66
C ALA A 166 -24.54 -13.58 5.21
N ASP A 167 -24.51 -12.41 4.56
CA ASP A 167 -24.81 -12.22 3.14
C ASP A 167 -23.60 -11.60 2.44
N ARG A 168 -23.04 -12.36 1.50
CA ARG A 168 -21.86 -11.98 0.70
C ARG A 168 -22.23 -11.29 -0.62
N ASP A 169 -23.52 -11.18 -0.93
CA ASP A 169 -23.96 -10.50 -2.14
C ASP A 169 -23.53 -9.02 -2.07
N GLY A 170 -22.79 -8.57 -3.08
CA GLY A 170 -22.21 -7.22 -3.08
C GLY A 170 -20.90 -7.06 -2.29
N ALA A 171 -20.32 -8.12 -1.70
CA ALA A 171 -19.06 -8.03 -0.98
C ALA A 171 -17.90 -7.46 -1.83
N ALA A 172 -17.88 -7.75 -3.14
CA ALA A 172 -16.94 -7.14 -4.09
C ALA A 172 -17.09 -5.62 -4.17
N MET A 173 -18.34 -5.13 -4.22
CA MET A 173 -18.63 -3.69 -4.27
C MET A 173 -18.30 -3.02 -2.93
N THR A 174 -18.71 -3.61 -1.81
CA THR A 174 -18.41 -3.07 -0.47
C THR A 174 -16.91 -3.02 -0.24
N GLY A 175 -16.17 -4.08 -0.56
CA GLY A 175 -14.71 -4.09 -0.44
C GLY A 175 -14.05 -3.03 -1.33
N ALA A 176 -14.50 -2.88 -2.58
CA ALA A 176 -14.05 -1.81 -3.48
C ALA A 176 -14.28 -0.41 -2.87
N LEU A 177 -15.47 -0.15 -2.34
CA LEU A 177 -15.83 1.13 -1.72
C LEU A 177 -15.05 1.41 -0.42
N LEU A 178 -14.83 0.39 0.43
CA LEU A 178 -14.02 0.53 1.63
C LEU A 178 -12.56 0.82 1.31
N GLY A 179 -11.96 0.08 0.37
CA GLY A 179 -10.59 0.33 -0.08
C GLY A 179 -10.42 1.72 -0.68
N LEU A 180 -11.34 2.14 -1.56
CA LEU A 180 -11.36 3.50 -2.10
C LEU A 180 -11.57 4.56 -1.02
N GLY A 181 -12.38 4.27 0.01
CA GLY A 181 -12.60 5.16 1.15
C GLY A 181 -11.32 5.39 1.97
N VAL A 182 -10.53 4.34 2.20
CA VAL A 182 -9.23 4.45 2.86
C VAL A 182 -8.24 5.26 2.01
N GLN A 183 -8.18 5.03 0.70
CA GLN A 183 -7.29 5.82 -0.18
C GLN A 183 -7.76 7.28 -0.30
N THR A 184 -9.06 7.53 -0.41
CA THR A 184 -9.62 8.90 -0.40
C THR A 184 -9.25 9.63 0.91
N TYR A 185 -9.20 8.91 2.02
CA TYR A 185 -8.72 9.46 3.29
C TYR A 185 -7.23 9.84 3.26
N VAL A 186 -6.38 9.04 2.59
CA VAL A 186 -4.97 9.41 2.32
C VAL A 186 -4.92 10.72 1.55
N GLU A 187 -5.64 10.84 0.43
CA GLU A 187 -5.66 12.05 -0.40
C GLU A 187 -6.11 13.30 0.36
N VAL A 188 -7.13 13.15 1.21
CA VAL A 188 -7.61 14.25 2.06
C VAL A 188 -6.52 14.72 3.01
N LEU A 189 -5.77 13.80 3.62
CA LEU A 189 -4.70 14.14 4.56
C LEU A 189 -3.44 14.64 3.87
N ASP A 190 -3.12 14.14 2.69
CA ASP A 190 -2.09 14.70 1.82
C ASP A 190 -2.42 16.15 1.46
N GLY A 191 -3.71 16.44 1.24
CA GLY A 191 -4.24 17.80 1.07
C GLY A 191 -3.92 18.75 2.22
N PHE A 192 -3.81 18.25 3.46
CA PHE A 192 -3.41 19.05 4.62
C PHE A 192 -1.90 19.01 4.89
N SER A 193 -1.10 18.28 4.12
CA SER A 193 0.34 18.15 4.36
C SER A 193 1.16 19.27 3.70
N GLY A 194 2.26 19.68 4.34
CA GLY A 194 3.16 20.70 3.78
C GLY A 194 3.94 20.23 2.54
N GLY A 195 4.12 18.91 2.38
CA GLY A 195 4.94 18.29 1.32
C GLY A 195 4.18 17.65 0.15
N HIS A 196 2.88 17.36 0.34
CA HIS A 196 1.97 16.75 -0.64
C HIS A 196 0.71 17.59 -0.81
N GLY A 197 -0.26 17.15 -1.59
CA GLY A 197 -1.54 17.85 -1.73
C GLY A 197 -2.58 16.89 -2.29
N PHE A 198 -3.87 17.24 -2.15
CA PHE A 198 -4.95 16.41 -2.65
C PHE A 198 -4.83 16.32 -4.17
N SER A 199 -4.65 15.11 -4.69
CA SER A 199 -4.38 14.84 -6.09
C SER A 199 -5.52 14.08 -6.71
N TYR A 200 -6.16 14.68 -7.73
CA TYR A 200 -7.21 13.96 -8.45
C TYR A 200 -6.61 12.84 -9.31
N GLU A 201 -5.35 12.97 -9.74
CA GLU A 201 -4.64 11.91 -10.45
C GLU A 201 -4.48 10.66 -9.57
N ASP A 202 -4.17 10.83 -8.28
CA ASP A 202 -4.08 9.73 -7.31
C ASP A 202 -5.44 9.12 -7.02
N LEU A 203 -6.45 9.94 -6.75
CA LEU A 203 -7.82 9.47 -6.55
C LEU A 203 -8.35 8.65 -7.74
N VAL A 204 -7.99 9.01 -8.97
CA VAL A 204 -8.31 8.22 -10.17
C VAL A 204 -7.60 6.87 -10.14
N MET A 205 -6.32 6.84 -9.78
CA MET A 205 -5.54 5.61 -9.71
C MET A 205 -6.03 4.69 -8.58
N ASP A 206 -6.45 5.23 -7.45
CA ASP A 206 -7.12 4.50 -6.37
C ASP A 206 -8.39 3.82 -6.90
N GLY A 207 -9.20 4.56 -7.65
CA GLY A 207 -10.39 4.04 -8.32
C GLY A 207 -10.08 2.95 -9.34
N VAL A 208 -8.98 3.06 -10.08
CA VAL A 208 -8.49 2.01 -11.00
C VAL A 208 -8.14 0.74 -10.22
N GLY A 209 -7.46 0.87 -9.08
CA GLY A 209 -7.13 -0.25 -8.19
C GLY A 209 -8.36 -0.94 -7.63
N ALA A 210 -9.27 -0.17 -7.02
CA ALA A 210 -10.51 -0.67 -6.44
C ALA A 210 -11.40 -1.32 -7.52
N GLY A 211 -11.50 -0.69 -8.70
CA GLY A 211 -12.21 -1.25 -9.85
C GLY A 211 -11.59 -2.55 -10.35
N PHE A 212 -10.27 -2.64 -10.40
CA PHE A 212 -9.57 -3.88 -10.76
C PHE A 212 -9.87 -5.01 -9.78
N SER A 213 -9.89 -4.73 -8.46
CA SER A 213 -10.35 -5.70 -7.45
C SER A 213 -11.78 -6.17 -7.72
N TYR A 214 -12.72 -5.22 -7.91
CA TYR A 214 -14.12 -5.53 -8.16
C TYR A 214 -14.29 -6.44 -9.38
N LEU A 215 -13.62 -6.10 -10.50
CA LEU A 215 -13.70 -6.88 -11.73
C LEU A 215 -13.12 -8.28 -11.55
N ARG A 216 -11.98 -8.40 -10.86
CA ARG A 216 -11.35 -9.70 -10.58
C ARG A 216 -12.24 -10.61 -9.75
N SER A 217 -13.03 -10.06 -8.83
CA SER A 217 -13.92 -10.85 -7.97
C SER A 217 -15.26 -11.19 -8.62
N THR A 218 -15.67 -10.46 -9.66
CA THR A 218 -17.02 -10.56 -10.26
C THR A 218 -17.07 -11.09 -11.69
N ILE A 219 -15.95 -11.04 -12.43
CA ILE A 219 -15.85 -11.62 -13.77
C ILE A 219 -15.26 -13.04 -13.63
N PRO A 220 -16.02 -14.09 -13.96
CA PRO A 220 -15.56 -15.47 -13.87
C PRO A 220 -14.26 -15.69 -14.66
N GLY A 221 -13.28 -16.33 -14.04
CA GLY A 221 -11.99 -16.63 -14.67
C GLY A 221 -11.01 -15.44 -14.81
N LEU A 222 -11.41 -14.20 -14.50
CA LEU A 222 -10.51 -13.06 -14.62
C LEU A 222 -9.38 -13.13 -13.59
N ALA A 223 -9.68 -13.58 -12.37
CA ALA A 223 -8.67 -13.76 -11.33
C ALA A 223 -7.61 -14.81 -11.70
N GLU A 224 -7.97 -15.82 -12.50
CA GLU A 224 -7.11 -16.90 -13.00
C GLU A 224 -6.28 -16.44 -14.21
N THR A 225 -6.75 -15.40 -14.89
CA THR A 225 -6.19 -14.90 -16.16
C THR A 225 -5.29 -13.69 -15.98
N VAL A 226 -5.60 -12.76 -15.07
CA VAL A 226 -4.85 -11.51 -14.92
C VAL A 226 -4.45 -11.27 -13.47
N ASP A 227 -3.17 -10.98 -13.24
CA ASP A 227 -2.67 -10.48 -11.95
C ASP A 227 -2.08 -9.08 -12.08
N PHE A 228 -2.31 -8.26 -11.06
CA PHE A 228 -1.54 -7.04 -10.81
C PHE A 228 -0.63 -7.30 -9.61
N ARG A 229 0.70 -7.19 -9.82
CA ARG A 229 1.70 -7.54 -8.80
C ARG A 229 2.68 -6.39 -8.60
N MET A 230 3.14 -6.26 -7.36
CA MET A 230 4.31 -5.46 -7.00
C MET A 230 5.45 -6.39 -6.60
N GLU A 231 6.61 -6.22 -7.24
CA GLU A 231 7.87 -6.76 -6.77
C GLU A 231 8.60 -5.68 -5.99
N TYR A 232 9.18 -6.05 -4.85
CA TYR A 232 9.97 -5.14 -4.04
C TYR A 232 11.35 -5.74 -3.77
N LEU A 233 12.37 -5.04 -4.25
CA LEU A 233 13.76 -5.30 -3.92
C LEU A 233 14.32 -3.98 -3.38
N PRO A 234 14.63 -3.88 -2.08
CA PRO A 234 15.10 -2.63 -1.47
C PRO A 234 16.20 -1.98 -2.32
N SER A 235 16.05 -0.69 -2.62
CA SER A 235 17.01 0.05 -3.44
C SER A 235 18.37 0.20 -2.76
N GLY A 236 18.43 -0.02 -1.45
CA GLY A 236 19.62 0.16 -0.61
C GLY A 236 19.78 1.61 -0.13
N PHE A 237 18.80 2.47 -0.36
CA PHE A 237 18.75 3.85 0.11
C PHE A 237 17.68 4.02 1.20
N GLY A 238 17.93 4.92 2.16
CA GLY A 238 17.04 5.14 3.30
C GLY A 238 17.15 4.10 4.43
N ASN A 239 16.14 4.05 5.29
CA ASN A 239 16.12 3.25 6.52
C ASN A 239 15.65 1.80 6.29
N GLY A 240 16.42 1.00 5.55
CA GLY A 240 16.18 -0.45 5.46
C GLY A 240 14.93 -0.85 4.66
N PHE A 241 14.02 -1.65 5.24
CA PHE A 241 12.84 -2.18 4.56
C PHE A 241 11.68 -1.17 4.62
N ALA A 242 11.49 -0.38 3.56
CA ALA A 242 10.45 0.65 3.46
C ALA A 242 9.65 0.53 2.15
N PRO A 243 8.88 -0.57 1.95
CA PRO A 243 8.25 -0.89 0.67
C PRO A 243 7.22 0.13 0.19
N VAL A 244 6.72 1.00 1.07
CA VAL A 244 5.72 2.02 0.73
C VAL A 244 6.38 3.28 0.16
N THR A 245 7.55 3.67 0.66
CA THR A 245 8.21 4.93 0.29
C THR A 245 9.45 4.74 -0.60
N ASP A 246 10.03 3.55 -0.65
CA ASP A 246 11.16 3.22 -1.52
C ASP A 246 10.68 2.91 -2.96
N TYR A 247 10.28 3.96 -3.68
CA TYR A 247 9.84 3.85 -5.07
C TYR A 247 10.91 3.25 -6.00
N SER A 248 12.19 3.49 -5.72
CA SER A 248 13.29 2.90 -6.47
C SER A 248 13.48 1.41 -6.20
N GLY A 249 12.93 0.87 -5.12
CA GLY A 249 12.92 -0.57 -4.83
C GLY A 249 11.74 -1.32 -5.48
N GLN A 250 10.70 -0.59 -5.89
CA GLN A 250 9.48 -1.16 -6.42
C GLN A 250 9.59 -1.46 -7.93
N LYS A 251 8.81 -2.46 -8.36
CA LYS A 251 8.42 -2.71 -9.75
C LYS A 251 6.98 -3.16 -9.77
N TYR A 252 6.20 -2.62 -10.69
CA TYR A 252 4.80 -3.01 -10.87
C TYR A 252 4.62 -3.75 -12.19
N LEU A 253 3.80 -4.80 -12.19
CA LEU A 253 3.55 -5.58 -13.39
C LEU A 253 2.12 -6.10 -13.46
N LEU A 254 1.58 -6.15 -14.67
CA LEU A 254 0.39 -6.89 -15.03
C LEU A 254 0.82 -8.19 -15.72
N ALA A 255 0.37 -9.33 -15.20
CA ALA A 255 0.65 -10.65 -15.73
C ALA A 255 -0.61 -11.27 -16.33
N LEU A 256 -0.56 -11.58 -17.63
CA LEU A 256 -1.53 -12.44 -18.30
C LEU A 256 -1.09 -13.90 -18.13
N LYS A 257 -1.77 -14.62 -17.24
CA LYS A 257 -1.51 -16.01 -16.92
C LYS A 257 -2.22 -16.92 -17.91
N LEU A 258 -1.47 -17.80 -18.57
CA LEU A 258 -2.08 -18.75 -19.49
C LEU A 258 -2.92 -19.82 -18.78
N SER A 259 -2.73 -20.03 -17.47
CA SER A 259 -3.59 -20.90 -16.65
C SER A 259 -5.08 -20.53 -16.65
N GLY A 260 -5.40 -19.27 -16.95
CA GLY A 260 -6.79 -18.79 -16.99
C GLY A 260 -7.58 -19.27 -18.22
N PHE A 261 -6.91 -19.80 -19.25
CA PHE A 261 -7.56 -20.28 -20.46
C PHE A 261 -7.67 -21.81 -20.44
N GLU A 262 -8.87 -22.33 -20.67
CA GLU A 262 -9.17 -23.77 -20.67
C GLU A 262 -8.23 -24.56 -21.59
N GLU A 263 -7.86 -23.99 -22.74
CA GLU A 263 -6.97 -24.62 -23.73
C GLU A 263 -5.56 -24.91 -23.19
N PHE A 264 -5.10 -24.15 -22.19
CA PHE A 264 -3.74 -24.28 -21.67
C PHE A 264 -3.67 -25.03 -20.34
N GLN A 265 -4.80 -25.24 -19.64
CA GLN A 265 -4.84 -25.86 -18.29
C GLN A 265 -4.22 -27.27 -18.25
N GLU A 266 -4.43 -28.10 -19.28
CA GLU A 266 -3.84 -29.44 -19.33
C GLU A 266 -2.44 -29.48 -19.96
N THR A 267 -1.92 -28.34 -20.41
CA THR A 267 -0.61 -28.24 -21.07
C THR A 267 0.45 -27.66 -20.13
N PRO A 268 1.75 -27.82 -20.43
CA PRO A 268 2.82 -27.11 -19.71
C PRO A 268 2.70 -25.58 -19.79
N LEU A 269 1.93 -25.03 -20.73
CA LEU A 269 1.74 -23.58 -20.87
C LEU A 269 0.94 -22.98 -19.70
N ARG A 270 0.22 -23.77 -18.89
CA ARG A 270 -0.44 -23.26 -17.67
C ARG A 270 0.51 -22.54 -16.72
N PHE A 271 1.80 -22.89 -16.76
CA PHE A 271 2.83 -22.27 -15.92
C PHE A 271 3.41 -21.00 -16.52
N VAL A 272 3.04 -20.62 -17.74
CA VAL A 272 3.59 -19.47 -18.45
C VAL A 272 2.69 -18.26 -18.26
N GLU A 273 3.31 -17.09 -18.07
CA GLU A 273 2.62 -15.80 -18.07
C GLU A 273 3.34 -14.79 -18.94
N LEU A 274 2.56 -13.93 -19.60
CA LEU A 274 3.05 -12.78 -20.34
C LEU A 274 2.91 -11.54 -19.48
N GLN A 275 4.00 -10.84 -19.24
CA GLN A 275 4.04 -9.71 -18.32
C GLN A 275 4.31 -8.40 -19.06
N VAL A 276 3.60 -7.36 -18.66
CA VAL A 276 3.97 -5.97 -18.94
C VAL A 276 4.23 -5.29 -17.61
N GLY A 277 5.32 -4.55 -17.50
CA GLY A 277 5.67 -3.93 -16.23
C GLY A 277 6.36 -2.59 -16.40
N TYR A 278 6.50 -1.92 -15.27
CA TYR A 278 7.07 -0.58 -15.17
C TYR A 278 7.82 -0.43 -13.85
N TYR A 279 8.98 0.21 -13.92
CA TYR A 279 9.69 0.68 -12.74
C TYR A 279 10.49 1.94 -13.05
N ALA A 280 10.86 2.66 -12.01
CA ALA A 280 11.72 3.83 -12.10
C ALA A 280 12.84 3.78 -11.06
N ARG A 281 13.94 4.49 -11.34
CA ARG A 281 15.16 4.53 -10.52
C ARG A 281 15.72 5.94 -10.49
N GLY A 282 16.57 6.24 -9.50
CA GLY A 282 17.14 7.58 -9.32
C GLY A 282 16.16 8.57 -8.69
N ILE A 283 15.11 8.07 -8.02
CA ILE A 283 14.04 8.88 -7.43
C ILE A 283 14.49 9.45 -6.08
N SER A 284 15.21 8.67 -5.26
CA SER A 284 15.57 9.08 -3.91
C SER A 284 16.62 10.20 -3.93
N ASP A 285 16.64 11.01 -2.86
CA ASP A 285 17.61 12.09 -2.74
C ASP A 285 19.05 11.56 -2.63
N GLU A 286 19.25 10.37 -2.05
CA GLU A 286 20.54 9.70 -1.98
C GLU A 286 21.04 9.23 -3.36
N GLU A 287 20.16 8.66 -4.18
CA GLU A 287 20.50 8.29 -5.56
C GLU A 287 20.92 9.53 -6.37
N ARG A 288 20.17 10.63 -6.22
CA ARG A 288 20.48 11.92 -6.87
C ARG A 288 21.80 12.50 -6.36
N ALA A 289 22.07 12.42 -5.06
CA ALA A 289 23.33 12.86 -4.48
C ALA A 289 24.53 12.05 -4.96
N ARG A 290 24.34 10.77 -5.29
CA ARG A 290 25.36 9.92 -5.94
C ARG A 290 25.59 10.25 -7.42
N GLY A 291 24.70 11.03 -8.02
CA GLY A 291 24.73 11.39 -9.44
C GLY A 291 23.99 10.39 -10.34
N ASP A 292 23.10 9.57 -9.79
CA ASP A 292 22.30 8.66 -10.58
C ASP A 292 21.26 9.45 -11.40
N SER A 293 21.12 9.11 -12.68
CA SER A 293 20.11 9.69 -13.55
C SER A 293 18.73 9.10 -13.27
N LEU A 294 17.70 9.95 -13.28
CA LEU A 294 16.29 9.52 -13.33
C LEU A 294 16.05 8.60 -14.53
N ARG A 295 15.53 7.40 -14.26
CA ARG A 295 15.23 6.40 -15.30
C ARG A 295 13.84 5.84 -15.13
N ARG A 296 13.19 5.55 -16.26
CA ARG A 296 11.86 4.94 -16.37
C ARG A 296 11.97 3.80 -17.34
N GLU A 297 11.53 2.63 -16.93
CA GLU A 297 11.81 1.37 -17.62
C GLU A 297 10.50 0.59 -17.77
N PRO A 298 9.69 0.87 -18.81
CA PRO A 298 8.64 -0.04 -19.22
C PRO A 298 9.29 -1.30 -19.81
N TYR A 299 8.74 -2.47 -19.49
CA TYR A 299 9.26 -3.74 -19.99
C TYR A 299 8.15 -4.72 -20.34
N VAL A 300 8.50 -5.69 -21.19
CA VAL A 300 7.71 -6.89 -21.45
C VAL A 300 8.55 -8.10 -21.05
N ALA A 301 7.93 -9.10 -20.45
CA ALA A 301 8.63 -10.30 -20.00
C ALA A 301 7.76 -11.55 -20.17
N VAL A 302 8.41 -12.71 -20.15
CA VAL A 302 7.75 -14.00 -19.99
C VAL A 302 8.13 -14.52 -18.60
N GLY A 303 7.12 -14.78 -17.78
CA GLY A 303 7.28 -15.29 -16.43
C GLY A 303 6.83 -16.75 -16.32
N PHE A 304 7.16 -17.34 -15.18
CA PHE A 304 6.64 -18.65 -14.79
C PHE A 304 5.87 -18.56 -13.48
N ASN A 305 4.62 -19.02 -13.48
CA ASN A 305 3.75 -19.13 -12.32
C ASN A 305 3.68 -20.61 -11.92
N LEU A 306 4.48 -21.00 -10.93
CA LEU A 306 4.67 -22.38 -10.47
C LEU A 306 3.82 -22.72 -9.24
#